data_AF-A0A392P7W6-F1
#
_entry.id   AF-A0A392P7W6-F1
#
_cell.length_a   1.000
_cell.length_b   1.000
_cell.length_c   1.000
_cell.angle_alpha   90.00
_cell.angle_beta   90.00
_cell.angle_gamma   90.00
#
_symmetry.space_group_name_H-M   'P 1'
#
loop_
_entity.id
_entity.type
_entity.pdbx_description
1 polymer ?
#
loop_
_entity_poly.entity_id
_entity_poly.type
_entity_poly.pdbx_seq_one_letter_code
_entity_poly.pdbx_strand_id
1 'polypeptide(L)'
;MQNLLILSIGVGAYGGSHLYFQDGWFQKLKELDIGSSDELRDIIIDKGALSSLKKLQLYGLPRLKNIPIGIQHLDKLEVLHIRSMQVEYLQHKSPEDWNWIMEHVPQVEISTSDGNIVPNSRR
;
A
#
# COMPACT_ATOMS: atom_id res chain seq x y z
N MET A 1 -7.12 11.44 16.60
CA MET A 1 -8.11 11.32 15.50
C MET A 1 -8.82 9.96 15.61
N GLN A 2 -9.90 9.84 16.40
CA GLN A 2 -10.48 8.52 16.72
C GLN A 2 -11.59 8.06 15.77
N ASN A 3 -12.05 8.90 14.85
CA ASN A 3 -13.17 8.59 13.94
C ASN A 3 -12.82 8.80 12.47
N LEU A 4 -11.54 8.94 12.13
CA LEU A 4 -11.13 9.06 10.75
C LEU A 4 -11.36 7.72 10.04
N LEU A 5 -12.22 7.73 9.02
CA LEU A 5 -12.56 6.55 8.21
C LEU A 5 -11.80 6.53 6.89
N ILE A 6 -11.50 7.71 6.34
CA ILE A 6 -10.83 7.87 5.05
C ILE A 6 -9.70 8.86 5.23
N LEU A 7 -8.52 8.51 4.74
CA LEU A 7 -7.35 9.38 4.70
C LEU A 7 -6.83 9.38 3.27
N SER A 8 -6.70 10.57 2.69
CA SER A 8 -6.12 10.75 1.37
C SER A 8 -4.94 11.70 1.47
N ILE A 9 -3.77 11.25 1.03
CA ILE A 9 -2.54 12.04 0.90
C ILE A 9 -2.35 12.30 -0.59
N GLY A 10 -2.66 13.52 -1.04
CA GLY A 10 -2.59 13.90 -2.45
C GLY A 10 -1.24 14.44 -2.91
N VAL A 11 -1.22 14.92 -4.15
CA VAL A 11 -0.03 15.47 -4.84
C VAL A 11 0.68 16.50 -3.99
N GLY A 12 1.97 16.26 -3.69
CA GLY A 12 2.81 17.19 -2.94
C GLY A 12 2.42 17.38 -1.47
N ALA A 13 1.42 16.67 -0.95
CA ALA A 13 0.97 16.79 0.44
C ALA A 13 1.94 16.16 1.45
N TYR A 14 2.82 15.26 0.98
CA TYR A 14 3.82 14.58 1.78
C TYR A 14 5.19 14.65 1.11
N GLY A 15 6.09 15.41 1.73
CA GLY A 15 7.48 15.59 1.28
C GLY A 15 8.49 14.66 1.95
N GLY A 16 8.04 13.73 2.79
CA GLY A 16 8.92 12.76 3.44
C GLY A 16 9.26 11.60 2.52
N SER A 17 10.41 10.95 2.77
CA SER A 17 10.83 9.79 1.98
C SER A 17 10.33 8.45 2.53
N HIS A 18 9.88 8.40 3.79
CA HIS A 18 9.38 7.17 4.43
C HIS A 18 8.12 7.47 5.22
N LEU A 19 7.02 6.80 4.89
CA LEU A 19 5.76 6.94 5.63
C LEU A 19 5.61 5.79 6.63
N TYR A 20 5.51 6.12 7.91
CA TYR A 20 5.46 5.14 9.00
C TYR A 20 4.11 5.19 9.72
N PHE A 21 3.45 4.05 9.81
CA PHE A 21 2.22 3.86 10.59
C PHE A 21 2.54 3.06 11.84
N GLN A 22 2.49 3.73 13.00
CA GLN A 22 2.83 3.14 14.30
C GLN A 22 1.69 2.32 14.89
N ASP A 23 2.03 1.41 15.81
CA ASP A 23 1.04 0.72 16.63
C ASP A 23 0.04 1.71 17.27
N GLY A 24 -1.23 1.33 17.27
CA GLY A 24 -2.34 2.14 17.78
C GLY A 24 -2.78 3.29 16.87
N TRP A 25 -2.11 3.56 15.74
CA TRP A 25 -2.52 4.64 14.83
C TRP A 25 -3.69 4.22 13.92
N PHE A 26 -4.60 5.16 13.67
CA PHE A 26 -5.67 5.04 12.66
C PHE A 26 -6.54 3.77 12.79
N GLN A 27 -6.87 3.35 14.02
CA GLN A 27 -7.57 2.10 14.32
C GLN A 27 -8.97 1.93 13.73
N LYS A 28 -9.61 3.03 13.29
CA LYS A 28 -10.93 3.01 12.64
C LYS A 28 -10.87 3.29 11.14
N LEU A 29 -9.69 3.59 10.60
CA LEU A 29 -9.51 3.93 9.20
C LEU A 29 -9.89 2.74 8.33
N LYS A 30 -10.67 3.00 7.27
CA LYS A 30 -11.20 2.02 6.33
C LYS A 30 -10.56 2.16 4.96
N GLU A 31 -10.27 3.39 4.54
CA GLU A 31 -9.65 3.67 3.26
C GLU A 31 -8.43 4.58 3.43
N LEU A 32 -7.34 4.19 2.78
CA LEU A 32 -6.10 4.93 2.72
C LEU A 32 -5.69 5.08 1.25
N ASP A 33 -5.65 6.32 0.80
CA ASP A 33 -5.20 6.69 -0.53
C ASP A 33 -3.91 7.50 -0.42
N ILE A 34 -2.84 7.03 -1.06
CA ILE A 34 -1.55 7.72 -1.09
C ILE A 34 -1.18 7.95 -2.55
N GLY A 35 -1.16 9.22 -2.93
CA GLY A 35 -0.95 9.68 -4.28
C GLY A 35 0.26 10.59 -4.43
N SER A 36 0.94 10.49 -5.56
CA SER A 36 1.71 11.59 -6.17
C SER A 36 2.74 12.24 -5.24
N SER A 37 3.65 11.41 -4.74
CA SER A 37 4.85 11.83 -4.02
C SER A 37 6.10 11.35 -4.79
N ASP A 38 6.91 12.32 -5.23
CA ASP A 38 8.15 12.05 -5.97
C ASP A 38 9.27 11.54 -5.06
N GLU A 39 9.12 11.69 -3.74
CA GLU A 39 10.16 11.40 -2.75
C GLU A 39 9.89 10.15 -1.91
N LEU A 40 8.63 9.69 -1.84
CA LEU A 40 8.26 8.53 -1.05
C LEU A 40 8.89 7.24 -1.60
N ARG A 41 9.72 6.60 -0.78
CA ARG A 41 10.49 5.39 -1.13
C ARG A 41 9.96 4.13 -0.48
N ASP A 42 9.46 4.24 0.75
CA ASP A 42 8.93 3.12 1.51
C ASP A 42 7.72 3.55 2.35
N ILE A 43 6.80 2.60 2.52
CA ILE A 43 5.67 2.67 3.45
C ILE A 43 5.87 1.50 4.42
N ILE A 44 5.83 1.78 5.71
CA ILE A 44 6.08 0.80 6.76
C ILE A 44 4.88 0.79 7.71
N ILE A 45 4.37 -0.40 8.00
CA ILE A 45 3.16 -0.62 8.78
C ILE A 45 3.52 -1.54 9.96
N ASP A 46 3.54 -0.96 11.15
CA ASP A 46 3.70 -1.74 12.37
C ASP A 46 2.51 -2.67 12.61
N LYS A 47 2.77 -3.76 13.31
CA LYS A 47 1.72 -4.61 13.85
C LYS A 47 0.83 -3.77 14.78
N GLY A 48 -0.48 -3.86 14.58
CA GLY A 48 -1.46 -3.10 15.36
C GLY A 48 -1.79 -1.74 14.77
N ALA A 49 -1.06 -1.24 13.77
CA ALA A 49 -1.47 -0.07 12.99
C ALA A 49 -2.62 -0.43 12.03
N LEU A 50 -3.47 0.54 11.68
CA LEU A 50 -4.44 0.40 10.57
C LEU A 50 -5.35 -0.84 10.67
N SER A 51 -5.65 -1.33 11.88
CA SER A 51 -6.35 -2.60 12.17
C SER A 51 -7.78 -2.76 11.60
N SER A 52 -8.29 -1.69 10.99
CA SER A 52 -9.61 -1.61 10.37
C SER A 52 -9.58 -1.43 8.85
N LEU A 53 -8.40 -1.29 8.26
CA LEU A 53 -8.23 -0.87 6.87
C LEU A 53 -8.76 -1.96 5.93
N LYS A 54 -9.64 -1.55 5.02
CA LYS A 54 -10.24 -2.41 4.00
C LYS A 54 -9.69 -2.14 2.61
N LYS A 55 -9.25 -0.92 2.35
CA LYS A 55 -8.81 -0.48 1.03
C LYS A 55 -7.54 0.33 1.13
N LEU A 56 -6.53 -0.08 0.35
CA LEU A 56 -5.29 0.64 0.17
C LEU A 56 -5.12 0.97 -1.31
N GLN A 57 -4.99 2.26 -1.63
CA GLN A 57 -4.66 2.72 -2.97
C GLN A 57 -3.35 3.50 -2.98
N LEU A 58 -2.42 3.06 -3.81
CA LEU A 58 -1.14 3.70 -4.05
C LEU A 58 -1.08 4.11 -5.52
N TYR A 59 -0.83 5.38 -5.82
CA TYR A 59 -0.77 5.84 -7.21
C TYR A 59 0.25 6.96 -7.43
N GLY A 60 0.96 6.92 -8.56
CA GLY A 60 1.92 7.97 -8.91
C GLY A 60 3.05 8.10 -7.89
N LEU A 61 3.65 6.98 -7.50
CA LEU A 61 4.77 6.93 -6.55
C LEU A 61 6.02 6.42 -7.29
N PRO A 62 6.69 7.26 -8.10
CA PRO A 62 7.74 6.82 -9.02
C PRO A 62 8.98 6.27 -8.30
N ARG A 63 9.20 6.65 -7.03
CA ARG A 63 10.35 6.22 -6.22
C ARG A 63 10.04 5.11 -5.21
N LEU A 64 8.77 4.70 -5.09
CA LEU A 64 8.39 3.61 -4.20
C LEU A 64 8.94 2.29 -4.78
N LYS A 65 9.84 1.63 -4.06
CA LYS A 65 10.59 0.47 -4.59
C LYS A 65 9.99 -0.88 -4.22
N ASN A 66 9.08 -0.89 -3.26
CA ASN A 66 8.52 -2.08 -2.63
C ASN A 66 7.02 -1.89 -2.38
N ILE A 67 6.31 -3.01 -2.23
CA ILE A 67 5.01 -3.00 -1.56
C ILE A 67 5.21 -2.55 -0.10
N PRO A 68 4.17 -2.04 0.58
CA PRO A 68 4.29 -1.64 1.97
C PRO A 68 4.87 -2.76 2.84
N ILE A 69 5.89 -2.44 3.62
CA ILE A 69 6.53 -3.38 4.54
C ILE A 69 5.58 -3.62 5.71
N GLY A 70 5.30 -4.89 6.02
CA GLY A 70 4.35 -5.26 7.05
C GLY A 70 2.89 -5.20 6.58
N ILE A 71 2.64 -5.26 5.28
CA ILE A 71 1.28 -5.31 4.71
C ILE A 71 0.47 -6.49 5.25
N GLN A 72 1.14 -7.57 5.61
CA GLN A 72 0.58 -8.74 6.29
C GLN A 72 -0.08 -8.45 7.64
N HIS A 73 0.16 -7.29 8.24
CA HIS A 73 -0.52 -6.86 9.47
C HIS A 73 -1.94 -6.32 9.20
N LEU A 74 -2.32 -6.14 7.93
CA LEU A 74 -3.62 -5.61 7.53
C LEU A 74 -4.65 -6.73 7.34
N ASP A 75 -5.01 -7.42 8.41
CA ASP A 75 -5.87 -8.62 8.39
C ASP A 75 -7.26 -8.43 7.76
N LYS A 76 -7.71 -7.18 7.58
CA LYS A 76 -9.03 -6.83 7.00
C LYS A 76 -8.94 -6.22 5.60
N LEU A 77 -7.76 -6.26 4.98
CA LEU A 77 -7.55 -5.67 3.67
C LEU A 77 -8.31 -6.46 2.60
N GLU A 78 -9.28 -5.81 1.97
CA GLU A 78 -10.14 -6.40 0.94
C GLU A 78 -9.68 -5.98 -0.46
N VAL A 79 -9.13 -4.77 -0.59
CA VAL A 79 -8.77 -4.16 -1.86
C VAL A 79 -7.38 -3.54 -1.78
N LEU A 80 -6.50 -3.98 -2.67
CA LEU A 80 -5.18 -3.39 -2.90
C LEU A 80 -5.06 -2.92 -4.35
N HIS A 81 -4.94 -1.61 -4.55
CA HIS A 81 -4.63 -1.02 -5.84
C HIS A 81 -3.27 -0.34 -5.80
N ILE A 82 -2.38 -0.73 -6.70
CA ILE A 82 -1.07 -0.12 -6.87
C ILE A 82 -0.96 0.30 -8.33
N ARG A 83 -0.84 1.60 -8.61
CA ARG A 83 -0.86 2.15 -9.97
C ARG A 83 0.33 3.03 -10.25
N SER A 84 0.83 2.92 -11.48
CA SER A 84 1.90 3.78 -12.00
C SER A 84 3.18 3.75 -11.15
N MET A 85 3.56 2.58 -10.63
CA MET A 85 4.85 2.36 -9.97
C MET A 85 5.92 1.88 -10.96
N GLN A 86 7.20 2.13 -10.66
CA GLN A 86 8.32 1.48 -11.33
C GLN A 86 8.51 0.07 -10.71
N VAL A 87 7.70 -0.89 -11.17
CA VAL A 87 7.59 -2.24 -10.59
C VAL A 87 8.70 -3.16 -11.10
N GLU A 88 9.95 -2.72 -11.08
CA GLU A 88 11.01 -3.55 -11.66
C GLU A 88 11.34 -4.76 -10.78
N TYR A 89 10.98 -4.76 -9.47
CA TYR A 89 11.44 -5.81 -8.52
C TYR A 89 10.53 -6.14 -7.34
N LEU A 90 9.23 -5.82 -7.37
CA LEU A 90 8.34 -5.97 -6.19
C LEU A 90 8.29 -7.40 -5.62
N GLN A 91 8.17 -8.42 -6.48
CA GLN A 91 8.07 -9.82 -6.06
C GLN A 91 9.37 -10.36 -5.42
N HIS A 92 10.53 -9.84 -5.80
CA HIS A 92 11.83 -10.38 -5.39
C HIS A 92 12.33 -9.81 -4.07
N LYS A 93 11.87 -8.61 -3.70
CA LYS A 93 12.34 -7.91 -2.49
C LYS A 93 11.57 -8.29 -1.23
N SER A 94 10.28 -8.62 -1.34
CA SER A 94 9.52 -9.17 -0.22
C SER A 94 8.61 -10.31 -0.68
N PRO A 95 9.16 -11.53 -0.83
CA PRO A 95 8.39 -12.69 -1.28
C PRO A 95 7.28 -13.07 -0.30
N GLU A 96 7.50 -12.89 1.00
CA GLU A 96 6.53 -13.22 2.05
C GLU A 96 5.32 -12.28 1.99
N ASP A 97 5.55 -10.96 2.01
CA ASP A 97 4.48 -9.97 1.88
C ASP A 97 3.72 -10.13 0.54
N TRP A 98 4.44 -10.44 -0.54
CA TRP A 98 3.83 -10.68 -1.85
C TRP A 98 2.92 -11.92 -1.86
N ASN A 99 3.41 -13.04 -1.33
CA ASN A 99 2.62 -14.27 -1.23
C ASN A 99 1.40 -14.06 -0.35
N TRP A 100 1.55 -13.36 0.78
CA TRP A 100 0.44 -13.03 1.65
C TRP A 100 -0.63 -12.21 0.93
N ILE A 101 -0.25 -11.17 0.17
CA ILE A 101 -1.20 -10.38 -0.65
C ILE A 101 -1.98 -11.30 -1.57
N MET A 102 -1.28 -12.19 -2.28
CA MET A 102 -1.90 -13.11 -3.23
C MET A 102 -2.75 -14.19 -2.57
N GLU A 103 -2.56 -14.49 -1.29
CA GLU A 103 -3.34 -15.49 -0.53
C GLU A 103 -4.50 -14.88 0.29
N HIS A 104 -4.40 -13.62 0.72
CA HIS A 104 -5.34 -13.05 1.68
C HIS A 104 -6.16 -11.88 1.14
N VAL A 105 -5.66 -11.16 0.12
CA VAL A 105 -6.38 -9.98 -0.42
C VAL A 105 -7.28 -10.41 -1.59
N PRO A 106 -8.62 -10.30 -1.48
CA PRO A 106 -9.54 -10.72 -2.52
C PRO A 106 -9.38 -9.97 -3.85
N GLN A 107 -9.15 -8.66 -3.80
CA GLN A 107 -9.05 -7.81 -4.98
C GLN A 107 -7.69 -7.12 -5.01
N VAL A 108 -6.86 -7.54 -5.97
CA VAL A 108 -5.51 -6.99 -6.19
C VAL A 108 -5.39 -6.52 -7.63
N GLU A 109 -5.08 -5.24 -7.82
CA GLU A 109 -4.77 -4.64 -9.11
C GLU A 109 -3.42 -3.92 -9.00
N ILE A 110 -2.41 -4.41 -9.70
CA ILE A 110 -1.08 -3.81 -9.72
C ILE A 110 -0.75 -3.47 -11.17
N SER A 111 -0.53 -2.19 -11.44
CA SER A 111 -0.11 -1.69 -12.75
C SER A 111 1.16 -0.85 -12.63
N THR A 112 2.02 -1.06 -13.60
CA THR A 112 3.29 -0.36 -13.75
C THR A 112 3.09 0.98 -14.47
N SER A 113 4.08 1.86 -14.40
CA SER A 113 4.06 3.17 -15.09
C SER A 113 4.01 3.08 -16.62
N ASP A 114 4.44 1.97 -17.22
CA ASP A 114 4.34 1.69 -18.66
C ASP A 114 3.01 1.01 -19.07
N GLY A 115 2.07 0.87 -18.13
CA GLY A 115 0.72 0.36 -18.40
C GLY A 115 0.60 -1.17 -18.36
N ASN A 116 1.66 -1.89 -18.02
CA ASN A 116 1.60 -3.33 -17.83
C ASN A 116 0.85 -3.67 -16.53
N ILE A 117 -0.08 -4.63 -16.63
CA ILE A 117 -0.78 -5.18 -15.47
C ILE A 117 0.03 -6.37 -14.99
N VAL A 118 0.45 -6.34 -13.72
CA VAL A 118 1.09 -7.50 -13.11
C VAL A 118 0.02 -8.57 -12.91
N PRO A 119 0.17 -9.75 -13.53
CA PRO A 119 -0.87 -10.78 -13.48
C PRO A 119 -1.09 -11.23 -12.04
N ASN A 120 -2.33 -11.13 -11.58
CA ASN A 120 -2.76 -11.79 -10.36
C ASN A 120 -2.86 -13.29 -10.66
N SER A 121 -2.11 -14.10 -9.91
CA SER A 121 -2.02 -15.56 -10.09
C SER A 121 -3.33 -16.32 -9.76
N ARG A 122 -4.43 -15.64 -9.43
CA ARG A 122 -5.75 -16.22 -9.13
C ARG A 122 -6.70 -16.38 -10.33
N ARG A 123 -6.21 -16.68 -11.53
CA ARG A 123 -7.08 -17.10 -12.64
C ARG A 123 -6.96 -18.57 -12.93
#